data_AF-A0AAJ3UU19-F1
#
_entry.id   AF-A0AAJ3UU19-F1
#
_cell.length_a   1.000
_cell.length_b   1.000
_cell.length_c   1.000
_cell.angle_alpha   90.00
_cell.angle_beta   90.00
_cell.angle_gamma   90.00
#
_symmetry.space_group_name_H-M   'P 1'
#
loop_
_entity.id
_entity.type
_entity.pdbx_description
1 polymer ?
#
loop_
_entity_poly.entity_id
_entity_poly.type
_entity_poly.pdbx_seq_one_letter_code
_entity_poly.pdbx_strand_id
1 'polypeptide(L)'
;MLVVFFCFCLSAYYLVAFPGGVHAYRKGALSWGDAFLPLMVFAAWSVLAVFGVGAQSLGNLIEVILLLIAAVCIFYIRLIYVHRYPSNRLHSLYIMYLIVTVIVILTRVFFPHMME
;
A
#
# COMPACT_ATOMS: atom_id res chain seq x y z
N MET A 1 -13.37 -9.35 -15.23
CA MET A 1 -12.82 -7.97 -15.27
C MET A 1 -12.09 -7.58 -13.98
N LEU A 2 -12.66 -7.78 -12.79
CA LEU A 2 -12.04 -7.35 -11.51
C LEU A 2 -10.62 -7.90 -11.27
N VAL A 3 -10.39 -9.20 -11.55
CA VAL A 3 -9.07 -9.84 -11.41
C VAL A 3 -8.03 -9.17 -12.32
N VAL A 4 -8.41 -8.85 -13.56
CA VAL A 4 -7.52 -8.18 -14.53
C VAL A 4 -7.14 -6.78 -14.04
N PHE A 5 -8.09 -6.05 -13.45
CA PHE A 5 -7.82 -4.75 -12.83
C PHE A 5 -6.83 -4.86 -11.67
N PHE A 6 -7.02 -5.83 -10.77
CA PHE A 6 -6.09 -6.07 -9.65
C PHE A 6 -4.69 -6.44 -10.14
N CYS A 7 -4.58 -7.33 -11.12
CA CYS A 7 -3.30 -7.66 -11.74
C CYS A 7 -2.63 -6.42 -12.34
N PHE A 8 -3.38 -5.60 -13.08
CA PHE A 8 -2.87 -4.35 -13.66
C PHE A 8 -2.34 -3.39 -12.57
N CYS A 9 -3.12 -3.15 -11.52
CA CYS A 9 -2.72 -2.29 -10.40
C CYS A 9 -1.49 -2.82 -9.67
N LEU A 10 -1.42 -4.14 -9.43
CA LEU A 10 -0.27 -4.79 -8.80
C LEU A 10 0.99 -4.67 -9.67
N SER A 11 0.87 -4.90 -10.99
CA SER A 11 1.97 -4.70 -11.93
C SER A 11 2.44 -3.25 -11.97
N ALA A 12 1.51 -2.29 -11.99
CA ALA A 12 1.83 -0.86 -11.94
C ALA A 12 2.55 -0.48 -10.64
N TYR A 13 2.07 -0.97 -9.49
CA TYR A 13 2.72 -0.78 -8.19
C TYR A 13 4.17 -1.26 -8.23
N TYR A 14 4.41 -2.50 -8.67
CA TYR A 14 5.77 -3.04 -8.70
C TYR A 14 6.65 -2.33 -9.71
N LEU A 15 6.12 -1.90 -10.86
CA LEU A 15 6.88 -1.13 -11.84
C LEU A 15 7.41 0.18 -11.25
N VAL A 16 6.58 0.89 -10.48
CA VAL A 16 6.97 2.16 -9.83
C VAL A 16 7.87 1.92 -8.61
N ALA A 17 7.66 0.84 -7.87
CA ALA A 17 8.50 0.46 -6.73
C ALA A 17 9.86 -0.14 -7.15
N PHE A 18 9.98 -0.62 -8.40
CA PHE A 18 11.14 -1.36 -8.88
C PHE A 18 12.48 -0.63 -8.71
N PRO A 19 12.65 0.66 -9.09
CA PRO A 19 13.92 1.35 -8.94
C PRO A 19 14.39 1.42 -7.48
N GLY A 20 13.48 1.77 -6.56
CA GLY A 20 13.74 1.78 -5.12
C GLY A 20 14.04 0.38 -4.57
N GLY A 21 13.28 -0.62 -5.00
CA GLY A 21 13.47 -2.02 -4.62
C GLY A 21 14.84 -2.56 -5.02
N VAL A 22 15.27 -2.33 -6.26
CA VAL A 22 16.61 -2.74 -6.74
C VAL A 22 17.71 -2.04 -5.95
N HIS A 23 17.58 -0.74 -5.69
CA HIS A 23 18.55 0.00 -4.88
C HIS A 23 18.64 -0.55 -3.45
N ALA A 24 17.51 -0.82 -2.81
CA ALA A 24 17.44 -1.38 -1.47
C ALA A 24 17.97 -2.82 -1.40
N TYR A 25 17.71 -3.64 -2.42
CA TYR A 25 18.23 -5.00 -2.53
C TYR A 25 19.75 -5.01 -2.55
N ARG A 26 20.37 -4.16 -3.41
CA ARG A 26 21.83 -4.04 -3.50
C ARG A 26 22.48 -3.61 -2.17
N LYS A 27 21.74 -2.87 -1.34
CA LYS A 27 22.19 -2.41 0.00
C LYS A 27 21.78 -3.33 1.15
N GLY A 28 21.14 -4.48 0.88
CA GLY A 28 20.67 -5.41 1.91
C GLY A 28 19.52 -4.88 2.79
N ALA A 29 18.86 -3.80 2.38
CA ALA A 29 17.80 -3.12 3.14
C ALA A 29 16.38 -3.64 2.81
N LEU A 30 16.21 -4.31 1.66
CA LEU A 30 14.91 -4.79 1.18
C LEU A 30 14.39 -5.98 2.00
N SER A 31 13.19 -5.89 2.57
CA SER A 31 12.54 -6.97 3.30
C SER A 31 11.54 -7.72 2.41
N TRP A 32 11.32 -9.01 2.66
CA TRP A 32 10.22 -9.76 2.04
C TRP A 32 8.86 -9.11 2.33
N GLY A 33 8.69 -8.52 3.51
CA GLY A 33 7.46 -7.80 3.87
C GLY A 33 7.20 -6.57 3.00
N ASP A 34 8.21 -5.99 2.33
CA ASP A 34 7.99 -4.90 1.39
C ASP A 34 7.27 -5.38 0.13
N ALA A 35 7.55 -6.60 -0.32
CA ALA A 35 6.89 -7.18 -1.48
C ALA A 35 5.40 -7.44 -1.25
N PHE A 36 4.98 -7.72 -0.01
CA PHE A 36 3.59 -8.00 0.35
C PHE A 36 2.76 -6.74 0.65
N LEU A 37 3.35 -5.56 0.66
CA LEU A 37 2.64 -4.31 0.95
C LEU A 37 1.40 -4.07 0.06
N PRO A 38 1.45 -4.19 -1.29
CA PRO A 38 0.27 -3.99 -2.13
C PRO A 38 -0.80 -5.05 -1.87
N LEU A 39 -0.40 -6.29 -1.55
CA LEU A 39 -1.33 -7.37 -1.23
C LEU A 39 -2.08 -7.08 0.08
N MET A 40 -1.39 -6.53 1.08
CA MET A 40 -2.03 -6.08 2.32
C MET A 40 -3.04 -4.97 2.06
N VAL A 41 -2.70 -3.98 1.23
CA VAL A 41 -3.62 -2.88 0.85
C VAL A 41 -4.90 -3.46 0.26
N PHE A 42 -4.78 -4.37 -0.71
CA PHE A 42 -5.95 -5.01 -1.31
C PHE A 42 -6.75 -5.85 -0.31
N ALA A 43 -6.07 -6.63 0.53
CA ALA A 43 -6.73 -7.47 1.53
C ALA A 43 -7.51 -6.62 2.54
N ALA A 44 -6.87 -5.61 3.15
CA ALA A 44 -7.50 -4.73 4.12
C ALA A 44 -8.67 -3.95 3.50
N TRP A 45 -8.48 -3.39 2.30
CA TRP A 45 -9.54 -2.67 1.58
C TRP A 45 -10.73 -3.59 1.26
N SER A 46 -10.48 -4.81 0.78
CA SER A 46 -11.52 -5.78 0.44
C SER A 46 -12.28 -6.25 1.68
N VAL A 47 -11.59 -6.50 2.79
CA VAL A 47 -12.21 -6.88 4.07
C VAL A 47 -13.17 -5.79 4.55
N LEU A 48 -12.72 -4.53 4.55
CA LEU A 48 -13.59 -3.40 4.94
C LEU A 48 -14.78 -3.24 3.98
N ALA A 49 -14.59 -3.47 2.69
CA ALA A 49 -15.68 -3.45 1.72
C ALA A 49 -16.72 -4.54 1.99
N VAL A 50 -16.29 -5.77 2.34
CA VAL A 50 -17.19 -6.88 2.70
C VAL A 50 -17.98 -6.57 3.97
N PHE A 51 -17.36 -5.90 4.95
CA PHE A 51 -18.05 -5.44 6.16
C PHE A 51 -18.97 -4.22 5.94
N GLY A 52 -19.10 -3.73 4.71
CA GLY A 52 -19.96 -2.61 4.37
C GLY A 52 -19.43 -1.24 4.82
N VAL A 53 -18.14 -1.14 5.17
CA VAL A 53 -17.50 0.13 5.55
C VAL A 53 -17.12 0.89 4.27
N GLY A 54 -17.72 2.05 4.04
CA GLY A 54 -17.48 2.90 2.86
C GLY A 54 -18.51 2.73 1.74
N ALA A 55 -18.32 3.41 0.61
CA ALA A 55 -19.30 3.36 -0.47
C ALA A 55 -19.33 1.95 -1.10
N GLN A 56 -20.54 1.45 -1.36
CA GLN A 56 -20.79 0.09 -1.85
C GLN A 56 -20.73 -0.03 -3.38
N SER A 57 -20.59 1.08 -4.10
CA SER A 57 -20.53 1.05 -5.56
C SER A 57 -19.12 0.65 -6.05
N LEU A 58 -19.08 -0.11 -7.15
CA LEU A 58 -17.85 -0.44 -7.90
C LEU A 58 -17.08 0.80 -8.42
N GLY A 59 -17.63 2.00 -8.30
CA GLY A 59 -16.94 3.26 -8.61
C GLY A 59 -15.77 3.58 -7.69
N ASN A 60 -15.68 2.92 -6.54
CA ASN A 60 -14.59 3.11 -5.57
C ASN A 60 -13.27 2.39 -5.91
N LEU A 61 -13.12 1.82 -7.11
CA LEU A 61 -11.83 1.32 -7.59
C LEU A 61 -10.75 2.42 -7.62
N ILE A 62 -11.15 3.69 -7.68
CA ILE A 62 -10.22 4.82 -7.57
C ILE A 62 -9.56 4.92 -6.19
N GLU A 63 -10.25 4.51 -5.11
CA GLU A 63 -9.67 4.45 -3.76
C GLU A 63 -8.44 3.54 -3.76
N VAL A 64 -8.56 2.38 -4.40
CA VAL A 64 -7.50 1.38 -4.47
C VAL A 64 -6.28 1.93 -5.20
N ILE A 65 -6.49 2.67 -6.30
CA ILE A 65 -5.41 3.33 -7.04
C ILE A 65 -4.70 4.35 -6.14
N LEU A 66 -5.45 5.21 -5.44
CA LEU A 66 -4.90 6.21 -4.52
C LEU A 66 -4.14 5.56 -3.35
N LEU A 67 -4.68 4.49 -2.78
CA LEU A 67 -4.05 3.73 -1.71
C LEU A 67 -2.74 3.08 -2.16
N LEU A 68 -2.67 2.56 -3.38
CA LEU A 68 -1.44 2.01 -3.94
C LEU A 68 -0.39 3.09 -4.19
N ILE A 69 -0.79 4.27 -4.68
CA ILE A 69 0.12 5.42 -4.82
C ILE A 69 0.68 5.81 -3.46
N ALA A 70 -0.18 5.94 -2.44
CA ALA A 70 0.25 6.23 -1.07
C ALA A 70 1.19 5.14 -0.52
N ALA A 71 0.88 3.86 -0.76
CA ALA A 71 1.72 2.75 -0.34
C ALA A 71 3.10 2.75 -1.01
N VAL A 72 3.20 3.14 -2.28
CA VAL A 72 4.51 3.33 -2.95
C VAL A 72 5.29 4.46 -2.28
N CYS A 73 4.66 5.61 -2.02
CA CYS A 73 5.32 6.73 -1.34
C CYS A 73 5.86 6.30 0.04
N ILE A 74 5.06 5.59 0.83
CA ILE A 74 5.46 5.11 2.15
C ILE A 74 6.58 4.07 2.04
N PHE A 75 6.53 3.19 1.04
CA PHE A 75 7.63 2.26 0.77
C PHE A 75 8.95 3.02 0.54
N TYR A 76 8.97 4.05 -0.31
CA TYR A 76 10.16 4.86 -0.54
C TYR A 76 10.63 5.60 0.73
N ILE A 77 9.71 6.17 1.51
CA ILE A 77 10.03 6.81 2.81
C ILE A 77 10.70 5.79 3.74
N ARG A 78 10.16 4.57 3.83
CA ARG A 78 10.75 3.50 4.64
C ARG A 78 12.15 3.14 4.14
N LEU A 79 12.36 3.02 2.83
CA LEU A 79 13.69 2.73 2.29
C LEU A 79 14.73 3.77 2.69
N ILE A 80 14.38 5.06 2.63
CA ILE A 80 15.23 6.17 3.07
C ILE A 80 15.52 6.05 4.57
N TYR A 81 14.49 5.77 5.37
CA TYR A 81 14.63 5.62 6.82
C TYR A 81 15.53 4.45 7.21
N VAL A 82 15.32 3.27 6.62
CA VAL A 82 16.13 2.06 6.89
C VAL A 82 17.57 2.25 6.43
N HIS A 83 17.80 3.02 5.38
CA HIS A 83 19.17 3.36 4.97
C HIS A 83 19.91 4.17 6.04
N ARG A 84 19.21 5.07 6.75
CA ARG A 84 19.77 5.88 7.83
C ARG A 84 19.84 5.15 9.17
N TYR A 85 18.89 4.24 9.43
CA TYR A 85 18.75 3.51 10.70
C TYR A 85 18.58 2.00 10.47
N PRO A 86 19.65 1.28 10.09
CA PRO A 86 19.56 -0.12 9.67
C PRO A 86 19.14 -1.07 10.81
N SER A 87 19.47 -0.76 12.06
CA SER A 87 19.04 -1.53 13.24
C SER A 87 17.52 -1.58 13.41
N ASN A 88 16.79 -0.61 12.85
CA ASN A 88 15.35 -0.45 13.03
C ASN A 88 14.53 -1.09 11.90
N ARG A 89 15.13 -1.99 11.09
CA ARG A 89 14.51 -2.55 9.87
C ARG A 89 13.15 -3.24 10.08
N LEU A 90 13.00 -4.00 11.17
CA LEU A 90 11.73 -4.66 11.51
C LEU A 90 10.71 -3.66 12.06
N HIS A 91 11.14 -2.77 12.97
CA HIS A 91 10.29 -1.72 13.51
C HIS A 91 9.73 -0.81 12.42
N SER A 92 10.56 -0.38 11.46
CA SER A 92 10.11 0.45 10.34
C SER A 92 9.13 -0.27 9.43
N LEU A 93 9.24 -1.61 9.30
CA LEU A 93 8.29 -2.42 8.56
C LEU A 93 6.93 -2.45 9.29
N TYR A 94 6.89 -2.70 10.60
CA TYR A 94 5.64 -2.68 11.36
C TYR A 94 4.97 -1.30 11.34
N ILE A 95 5.76 -0.23 11.48
CA ILE A 95 5.25 1.15 11.39
C ILE A 95 4.66 1.41 10.00
N MET A 96 5.33 0.99 8.92
CA MET A 96 4.81 1.11 7.56
C MET A 96 3.46 0.40 7.41
N TYR A 97 3.34 -0.84 7.88
CA TYR A 97 2.10 -1.60 7.81
C TYR A 97 0.99 -0.95 8.64
N LEU A 98 1.31 -0.44 9.83
CA LEU A 98 0.36 0.29 10.66
C LEU A 98 -0.15 1.55 9.96
N ILE A 99 0.75 2.38 9.43
CA ILE A 99 0.40 3.61 8.69
C ILE A 99 -0.49 3.29 7.51
N VAL A 100 -0.10 2.32 6.67
CA VAL A 100 -0.90 1.95 5.49
C VAL A 100 -2.27 1.41 5.90
N THR A 101 -2.36 0.59 6.95
CA THR A 101 -3.64 0.10 7.47
C THR A 101 -4.54 1.25 7.93
N VAL A 102 -3.99 2.21 8.68
CA VAL A 102 -4.71 3.40 9.12
C VAL A 102 -5.21 4.19 7.91
N ILE A 103 -4.37 4.42 6.90
CA ILE A 103 -4.77 5.13 5.67
C ILE A 103 -5.91 4.39 4.96
N VAL A 104 -5.84 3.06 4.82
CA VAL A 104 -6.91 2.26 4.22
C VAL A 104 -8.24 2.46 4.97
N ILE A 105 -8.21 2.40 6.31
CA ILE A 105 -9.40 2.63 7.15
C ILE A 105 -9.93 4.05 6.94
N LEU A 106 -9.06 5.07 7.03
CA LEU A 106 -9.45 6.47 6.85
C LEU A 106 -10.06 6.69 5.48
N THR A 107 -9.45 6.16 4.41
CA THR A 107 -10.00 6.26 3.05
C THR A 107 -11.39 5.64 3.02
N ARG A 108 -11.58 4.41 3.50
CA ARG A 108 -12.92 3.77 3.48
C ARG A 108 -13.98 4.54 4.27
N VAL A 109 -13.61 5.16 5.40
CA VAL A 109 -14.55 5.91 6.24
C VAL A 109 -14.89 7.27 5.63
N PHE A 110 -13.93 7.98 5.06
CA PHE A 110 -14.11 9.39 4.65
C PHE A 110 -14.43 9.58 3.17
N PHE A 111 -14.10 8.64 2.27
CA PHE A 111 -14.39 8.80 0.84
C PHE A 111 -15.87 8.99 0.49
N PRO A 112 -16.84 8.32 1.17
CA PRO A 112 -18.26 8.56 0.91
C PRO A 112 -18.67 10.03 1.08
N HIS A 113 -18.02 10.74 1.99
CA HIS A 113 -18.30 12.14 2.30
C HIS A 113 -17.58 13.14 1.38
N MET A 114 -16.67 12.69 0.51
CA MET A 114 -15.97 13.56 -0.45
C MET A 114 -16.69 13.68 -1.80
N MET A 115 -17.67 12.81 -2.07
CA MET A 115 -18.44 12.83 -3.33
C MET A 115 -19.84 13.45 -3.18
N GLU A 116 -20.20 13.92 -2.00
CA GLU A 116 -21.37 14.80 -1.75
C GLU A 116 -20.97 16.27 -1.90
#